data_AF-A0A354J116-F1
#
_entry.id   AF-A0A354J116-F1
#
_cell.length_a   1.000
_cell.length_b   1.000
_cell.length_c   1.000
_cell.angle_alpha   90.00
_cell.angle_beta   90.00
_cell.angle_gamma   90.00
#
_symmetry.space_group_name_H-M   'P 1'
#
loop_
_entity.id
_entity.type
_entity.pdbx_description
1 polymer ?
#
loop_
_entity_poly.entity_id
_entity_poly.type
_entity_poly.pdbx_seq_one_letter_code
_entity_poly.pdbx_strand_id
1 'polypeptide(L)'
;MFCTSCGAQAAAGSAFCSQCGKPLAATQSAVSLDKAGSQPMWRPGQMAEEMPDGVKGWSWGAFLLNWIWAVGNRTWIGLLAIIPYVGFLVAIWLGFKGREMAWRAGGWQNLDHFNRVQKNWSRWGVGIVLAVFVLALASAILVPVHMDDERSTVTDGTAYDDFDDILPATPGTRLERGRFNSDAVPLSASLNTSAGILKRTKDADGSYRMTVSGTPLFKGEDAQWQFPVRSFNQSNGREAILMASSGGRGNSCDTLFFFLLVDADRVSNTPLFGTCAAQGRYRQRGDAIALELPKTGGVSQILLRNGEVIEDGRTITLDKLNDPAR
;
A
#
# COMPACT_ATOMS: atom_id res chain seq x y z
N MET A 1 -53.81 -46.39 -18.17
CA MET A 1 -52.95 -45.52 -19.01
C MET A 1 -53.84 -44.87 -20.07
N PHE A 2 -53.57 -43.62 -20.48
CA PHE A 2 -54.35 -42.94 -21.53
C PHE A 2 -53.54 -42.90 -22.83
N CYS A 3 -54.20 -43.10 -23.97
CA CYS A 3 -53.55 -43.01 -25.27
C CYS A 3 -53.18 -41.54 -25.54
N THR A 4 -51.90 -41.25 -25.74
CA THR A 4 -51.42 -39.88 -26.02
C THR A 4 -51.88 -39.35 -27.38
N SER A 5 -52.35 -40.21 -28.28
CA SER A 5 -52.83 -39.79 -29.60
C SER A 5 -54.32 -39.44 -29.66
N CYS A 6 -55.18 -40.07 -28.86
CA CYS A 6 -56.62 -39.82 -28.91
C CYS A 6 -57.28 -39.59 -27.54
N GLY A 7 -56.54 -39.70 -26.45
CA GLY A 7 -57.03 -39.48 -25.09
C GLY A 7 -57.83 -40.63 -24.48
N ALA A 8 -58.18 -41.66 -25.25
CA ALA A 8 -58.97 -42.78 -24.73
C ALA A 8 -58.20 -43.58 -23.66
N GLN A 9 -58.92 -44.04 -22.63
CA GLN A 9 -58.36 -44.88 -21.58
C GLN A 9 -58.08 -46.28 -22.12
N ALA A 10 -56.83 -46.72 -22.04
CA ALA A 10 -56.41 -48.03 -22.50
C ALA A 10 -56.38 -49.05 -21.36
N ALA A 11 -56.79 -50.28 -21.68
CA ALA A 11 -56.74 -51.42 -20.77
C ALA A 11 -55.29 -51.74 -20.39
N ALA A 12 -55.08 -52.21 -19.15
CA ALA A 12 -53.75 -52.52 -18.65
C ALA A 12 -53.12 -53.67 -19.48
N GLY A 13 -51.92 -53.44 -20.02
CA GLY A 13 -51.17 -54.45 -20.79
C GLY A 13 -51.48 -54.51 -22.30
N SER A 14 -52.37 -53.67 -22.83
CA SER A 14 -52.63 -53.64 -24.28
C SER A 14 -51.49 -52.97 -25.05
N ALA A 15 -50.94 -53.64 -26.07
CA ALA A 15 -49.88 -53.09 -26.92
C ALA A 15 -50.38 -51.97 -27.86
N PHE A 16 -51.69 -51.93 -28.15
CA PHE A 16 -52.32 -50.95 -29.05
C PHE A 16 -53.63 -50.41 -28.46
N CYS A 17 -53.98 -49.17 -28.80
CA CYS A 17 -55.23 -48.53 -28.37
C CYS A 17 -56.43 -49.10 -29.14
N SER A 18 -57.44 -49.59 -28.43
CA SER A 18 -58.66 -50.15 -29.04
C SER A 18 -59.56 -49.14 -29.75
N GLN A 19 -59.37 -47.83 -29.52
CA GLN A 19 -60.20 -46.77 -30.12
C GLN A 19 -59.58 -46.13 -31.37
N CYS A 20 -58.25 -46.04 -31.46
CA CYS A 20 -57.58 -45.39 -32.60
C CYS A 20 -56.50 -46.24 -33.28
N GLY A 21 -56.25 -47.46 -32.79
CA GLY A 21 -55.34 -48.43 -33.38
C GLY A 21 -53.84 -48.16 -33.20
N LYS A 22 -53.45 -47.06 -32.56
CA LYS A 22 -52.03 -46.67 -32.40
C LYS A 22 -51.33 -47.45 -31.27
N PRO A 23 -50.01 -47.75 -31.42
CA PRO A 23 -49.25 -48.47 -30.41
C PRO A 23 -49.10 -47.65 -29.13
N LEU A 24 -49.20 -48.32 -27.99
CA LEU A 24 -49.03 -47.75 -26.67
C LEU A 24 -47.63 -48.15 -26.17
N ALA A 25 -46.71 -47.19 -26.14
CA ALA A 25 -45.33 -47.44 -25.74
C ALA A 25 -45.29 -47.96 -24.29
N ALA A 26 -44.69 -49.14 -24.12
CA ALA A 26 -44.49 -49.75 -22.81
C ALA A 26 -43.43 -48.96 -22.04
N THR A 27 -43.61 -48.93 -20.72
CA THR A 27 -42.68 -48.40 -19.70
C THR A 27 -42.76 -46.90 -19.44
N GLN A 28 -43.59 -46.56 -18.46
CA GLN A 28 -43.19 -45.68 -17.36
C GLN A 28 -44.05 -46.06 -16.14
N SER A 29 -43.37 -46.41 -15.06
CA SER A 29 -43.98 -46.70 -13.76
C SER A 29 -44.87 -45.55 -13.32
N ALA A 30 -46.08 -45.88 -12.87
CA ALA A 30 -47.07 -44.91 -12.44
C ALA A 30 -46.52 -44.01 -11.31
N VAL A 31 -46.59 -42.69 -11.49
CA VAL A 31 -46.36 -41.72 -10.42
C VAL A 31 -47.63 -41.68 -9.57
N SER A 32 -47.55 -42.15 -8.33
CA SER A 32 -48.60 -41.93 -7.31
C SER A 32 -48.52 -40.47 -6.83
N LEU A 33 -49.64 -39.76 -6.92
CA LEU A 33 -49.81 -38.36 -6.54
C LEU A 33 -50.19 -38.16 -5.06
N ASP A 34 -50.15 -39.24 -4.26
CA ASP A 34 -50.72 -39.24 -2.90
C ASP A 34 -49.66 -39.06 -1.81
N LYS A 35 -48.40 -38.85 -2.19
CA LYS A 35 -47.29 -38.68 -1.24
C LYS A 35 -46.83 -37.23 -1.21
N ALA A 36 -47.43 -36.45 -0.30
CA ALA A 36 -46.86 -35.16 0.11
C ALA A 36 -45.37 -35.36 0.42
N GLY A 37 -44.53 -34.67 -0.34
CA GLY A 37 -43.10 -34.96 -0.46
C GLY A 37 -42.35 -34.84 0.86
N SER A 38 -42.06 -35.98 1.48
CA SER A 38 -40.92 -36.10 2.38
C SER A 38 -39.66 -36.11 1.52
N GLN A 39 -39.07 -34.94 1.29
CA GLN A 39 -37.70 -34.83 0.78
C GLN A 39 -36.79 -35.69 1.66
N PRO A 40 -35.92 -36.55 1.10
CA PRO A 40 -35.07 -37.42 1.90
C PRO A 40 -34.16 -36.58 2.80
N MET A 41 -34.16 -36.89 4.10
CA MET A 41 -33.24 -36.30 5.08
C MET A 41 -31.81 -36.65 4.66
N TRP A 42 -30.98 -35.63 4.41
CA TRP A 42 -29.61 -35.80 3.96
C TRP A 42 -28.77 -36.54 5.02
N ARG A 43 -28.15 -37.67 4.63
CA ARG A 43 -27.19 -38.43 5.46
C ARG A 43 -25.77 -38.19 4.95
N PRO A 44 -24.80 -37.85 5.81
CA PRO A 44 -23.40 -37.77 5.40
C PRO A 44 -22.92 -39.12 4.86
N GLY A 45 -22.37 -39.16 3.65
CA GLY A 45 -21.69 -40.34 3.09
C GLY A 45 -22.27 -40.95 1.81
N GLN A 46 -23.43 -40.51 1.30
CA GLN A 46 -23.86 -40.92 -0.04
C GLN A 46 -23.10 -40.10 -1.10
N MET A 47 -22.19 -40.77 -1.79
CA MET A 47 -21.33 -40.17 -2.79
C MET A 47 -22.05 -39.95 -4.12
N ALA A 48 -21.84 -38.75 -4.65
CA ALA A 48 -21.57 -38.42 -6.06
C ALA A 48 -22.71 -38.22 -7.08
N GLU A 49 -23.77 -39.02 -7.19
CA GLU A 49 -24.41 -39.02 -8.53
C GLU A 49 -25.40 -37.87 -8.84
N GLU A 50 -26.09 -37.25 -7.88
CA GLU A 50 -27.04 -36.15 -8.21
C GLU A 50 -27.09 -35.10 -7.10
N MET A 51 -26.30 -34.03 -7.26
CA MET A 51 -26.55 -32.80 -6.50
C MET A 51 -27.88 -32.21 -6.97
N PRO A 52 -28.82 -31.87 -6.07
CA PRO A 52 -30.08 -31.27 -6.48
C PRO A 52 -29.81 -29.93 -7.16
N ASP A 53 -30.58 -29.66 -8.22
CA ASP A 53 -30.53 -28.39 -8.93
C ASP A 53 -30.76 -27.24 -7.94
N GLY A 54 -29.88 -26.23 -7.98
CA GLY A 54 -29.90 -25.09 -7.06
C GLY A 54 -28.82 -25.10 -5.96
N VAL A 55 -28.04 -26.18 -5.79
CA VAL A 55 -26.82 -26.15 -4.95
C VAL A 55 -25.70 -25.40 -5.67
N LYS A 56 -25.44 -25.78 -6.92
CA LYS A 56 -24.41 -25.18 -7.78
C LYS A 56 -24.71 -23.71 -8.05
N GLY A 57 -23.66 -22.90 -8.15
CA GLY A 57 -23.76 -21.48 -8.44
C GLY A 57 -22.65 -20.68 -7.78
N TRP A 58 -22.59 -19.39 -8.12
CA TRP A 58 -21.61 -18.47 -7.55
C TRP A 58 -21.94 -18.14 -6.09
N SER A 59 -20.91 -18.08 -5.25
CA SER A 59 -21.01 -17.71 -3.83
C SER A 59 -20.28 -16.42 -3.54
N TRP A 60 -21.02 -15.30 -3.50
CA TRP A 60 -20.46 -14.01 -3.09
C TRP A 60 -19.90 -14.05 -1.67
N GLY A 61 -20.54 -14.81 -0.77
CA GLY A 61 -20.04 -15.01 0.58
C GLY A 61 -18.69 -15.73 0.61
N ALA A 62 -18.52 -16.80 -0.16
CA ALA A 62 -17.27 -17.56 -0.20
C ALA A 62 -16.13 -16.81 -0.90
N PHE A 63 -16.45 -15.97 -1.89
CA PHE A 63 -15.45 -15.14 -2.57
C PHE A 63 -14.98 -13.97 -1.69
N LEU A 64 -15.93 -13.21 -1.13
CA LEU A 64 -15.63 -11.96 -0.41
C LEU A 64 -15.21 -12.17 1.05
N LEU A 65 -15.80 -13.15 1.73
CA LEU A 65 -15.53 -13.47 3.14
C LEU A 65 -14.76 -14.80 3.28
N ASN A 66 -14.00 -15.18 2.25
CA ASN A 66 -13.26 -16.43 2.08
C ASN A 66 -13.03 -17.28 3.35
N TRP A 67 -12.12 -16.93 4.24
CA TRP A 67 -11.77 -17.72 5.42
C TRP A 67 -12.90 -17.73 6.48
N ILE A 68 -13.61 -16.61 6.67
CA ILE A 68 -14.74 -16.51 7.62
C ILE A 68 -15.88 -17.43 7.18
N TRP A 69 -16.25 -17.33 5.90
CA TRP A 69 -17.25 -18.16 5.27
C TRP A 69 -16.82 -19.63 5.31
N ALA A 70 -15.54 -19.93 5.10
CA ALA A 70 -15.00 -21.28 5.13
C ALA A 70 -15.14 -21.95 6.51
N VAL A 71 -14.88 -21.20 7.59
CA VAL A 71 -15.10 -21.67 8.97
C VAL A 71 -16.59 -21.95 9.22
N GLY A 72 -17.46 -21.00 8.85
CA GLY A 72 -18.90 -21.13 9.06
C GLY A 72 -19.56 -22.27 8.25
N ASN A 73 -18.95 -22.68 7.14
CA ASN A 73 -19.46 -23.73 6.24
C ASN A 73 -18.63 -25.02 6.27
N ARG A 74 -17.69 -25.15 7.21
CA ARG A 74 -16.82 -26.33 7.41
C ARG A 74 -16.02 -26.72 6.15
N THR A 75 -15.59 -25.74 5.36
CA THR A 75 -14.77 -25.94 4.16
C THR A 75 -13.34 -25.49 4.42
N TRP A 76 -12.57 -26.28 5.17
CA TRP A 76 -11.23 -25.92 5.69
C TRP A 76 -10.20 -25.51 4.62
N ILE A 77 -10.35 -26.00 3.38
CA ILE A 77 -9.50 -25.58 2.26
C ILE A 77 -9.55 -24.06 2.01
N GLY A 78 -10.65 -23.40 2.40
CA GLY A 78 -10.78 -21.96 2.28
C GLY A 78 -9.92 -21.15 3.24
N LEU A 79 -9.28 -21.76 4.24
CA LEU A 79 -8.28 -21.08 5.08
C LEU A 79 -6.99 -20.74 4.32
N LEU A 80 -6.71 -21.43 3.21
CA LEU A 80 -5.60 -21.08 2.30
C LEU A 80 -5.78 -19.69 1.67
N ALA A 81 -6.98 -19.11 1.75
CA ALA A 81 -7.25 -17.74 1.34
C ALA A 81 -6.47 -16.67 2.11
N ILE A 82 -5.89 -17.01 3.27
CA ILE A 82 -5.09 -16.10 4.11
C ILE A 82 -3.66 -15.92 3.54
N ILE A 83 -3.17 -16.87 2.75
CA ILE A 83 -1.81 -16.82 2.19
C ILE A 83 -1.78 -15.78 1.05
N PRO A 84 -0.84 -14.81 1.06
CA PRO A 84 -0.72 -13.84 -0.03
C PRO A 84 -0.56 -14.52 -1.40
N TYR A 85 -1.16 -13.91 -2.44
CA TYR A 85 -1.19 -14.39 -3.84
C TYR A 85 -1.94 -15.71 -4.07
N VAL A 86 -1.63 -16.76 -3.32
CA VAL A 86 -2.36 -18.04 -3.34
C VAL A 86 -3.82 -17.80 -2.95
N GLY A 87 -4.05 -16.96 -1.96
CA GLY A 87 -5.37 -16.73 -1.42
C GLY A 87 -6.33 -16.06 -2.39
N PHE A 88 -5.82 -15.27 -3.34
CA PHE A 88 -6.64 -14.69 -4.40
C PHE A 88 -7.19 -15.77 -5.35
N LEU A 89 -6.34 -16.71 -5.77
CA LEU A 89 -6.76 -17.84 -6.61
C LEU A 89 -7.75 -18.75 -5.86
N VAL A 90 -7.47 -19.02 -4.59
CA VAL A 90 -8.36 -19.80 -3.71
C VAL A 90 -9.71 -19.10 -3.53
N ALA A 91 -9.73 -17.77 -3.37
CA ALA A 91 -10.97 -17.01 -3.22
C ALA A 91 -11.85 -17.10 -4.48
N ILE A 92 -11.28 -16.94 -5.68
CA ILE A 92 -12.02 -17.11 -6.94
C ILE A 92 -12.57 -18.53 -7.06
N TRP A 93 -11.74 -19.53 -6.74
CA TRP A 93 -12.15 -20.94 -6.77
C TRP A 93 -13.28 -21.23 -5.76
N LEU A 94 -13.21 -20.66 -4.55
CA LEU A 94 -14.28 -20.70 -3.56
C LEU A 94 -15.57 -20.02 -4.06
N GLY A 95 -15.46 -18.97 -4.87
CA GLY A 95 -16.61 -18.35 -5.51
C GLY A 95 -17.40 -19.34 -6.37
N PHE A 96 -16.71 -20.15 -7.18
CA PHE A 96 -17.34 -21.16 -8.05
C PHE A 96 -17.72 -22.45 -7.32
N LYS A 97 -16.83 -22.98 -6.47
CA LYS A 97 -16.96 -24.31 -5.86
C LYS A 97 -17.35 -24.31 -4.39
N GLY A 98 -17.34 -23.15 -3.73
CA GLY A 98 -17.66 -23.02 -2.31
C GLY A 98 -18.99 -23.65 -1.95
N ARG A 99 -20.07 -23.28 -2.65
CA ARG A 99 -21.41 -23.82 -2.38
C ARG A 99 -21.49 -25.33 -2.49
N GLU A 100 -20.84 -25.93 -3.47
CA GLU A 100 -20.78 -27.39 -3.61
C GLU A 100 -20.06 -28.03 -2.43
N MET A 101 -18.95 -27.44 -1.97
CA MET A 101 -18.19 -27.95 -0.82
C MET A 101 -18.97 -27.79 0.49
N ALA A 102 -19.61 -26.65 0.71
CA ALA A 102 -20.45 -26.40 1.88
C ALA A 102 -21.63 -27.37 1.96
N TRP A 103 -22.24 -27.68 0.81
CA TRP A 103 -23.30 -28.68 0.72
C TRP A 103 -22.78 -30.07 1.10
N ARG A 104 -21.62 -30.46 0.54
CA ARG A 104 -20.97 -31.75 0.86
C ARG A 104 -20.54 -31.87 2.32
N ALA A 105 -20.14 -30.76 2.96
CA ALA A 105 -19.75 -30.73 4.37
C ALA A 105 -20.91 -31.02 5.33
N GLY A 106 -22.16 -30.87 4.87
CA GLY A 106 -23.33 -31.37 5.59
C GLY A 106 -23.86 -30.51 6.72
N GLY A 107 -24.94 -31.00 7.34
CA GLY A 107 -25.63 -30.30 8.44
C GLY A 107 -26.80 -29.43 8.01
N TRP A 108 -27.32 -29.64 6.80
CA TRP A 108 -28.44 -28.89 6.24
C TRP A 108 -29.75 -29.68 6.35
N GLN A 109 -30.83 -29.02 6.77
CA GLN A 109 -32.15 -29.67 6.91
C GLN A 109 -32.79 -29.99 5.55
N ASN A 110 -32.67 -29.08 4.58
CA ASN A 110 -33.14 -29.20 3.20
C ASN A 110 -32.45 -28.15 2.31
N LEU A 111 -32.72 -28.18 1.00
CA LEU A 111 -32.14 -27.25 0.02
C LEU A 111 -32.53 -25.79 0.30
N ASP A 112 -33.74 -25.52 0.75
CA ASP A 112 -34.21 -24.16 1.05
C ASP A 112 -33.49 -23.56 2.25
N HIS A 113 -33.25 -24.37 3.29
CA HIS A 113 -32.44 -24.00 4.44
C HIS A 113 -31.02 -23.62 4.01
N PHE A 114 -30.37 -24.45 3.19
CA PHE A 114 -29.04 -24.15 2.64
C PHE A 114 -29.04 -22.85 1.82
N ASN A 115 -29.96 -22.73 0.86
CA ASN A 115 -30.02 -21.57 -0.02
C ASN A 115 -30.30 -20.26 0.72
N ARG A 116 -31.13 -20.30 1.78
CA ARG A 116 -31.36 -19.14 2.65
C ARG A 116 -30.08 -18.71 3.37
N VAL A 117 -29.35 -19.65 3.94
CA VAL A 117 -28.07 -19.36 4.62
C VAL A 117 -27.03 -18.82 3.64
N GLN A 118 -26.88 -19.43 2.46
CA GLN A 118 -25.95 -18.94 1.43
C GLN A 118 -26.32 -17.55 0.88
N LYS A 119 -27.62 -17.24 0.77
CA LYS A 119 -28.10 -15.89 0.41
C LYS A 119 -27.73 -14.87 1.49
N ASN A 120 -27.88 -15.21 2.77
CA ASN A 120 -27.46 -14.32 3.85
C ASN A 120 -25.96 -14.07 3.85
N TRP A 121 -25.14 -15.12 3.67
CA TRP A 121 -23.69 -14.97 3.49
C TRP A 121 -23.32 -14.06 2.32
N SER A 122 -24.01 -14.19 1.19
CA SER A 122 -23.82 -13.32 0.03
C SER A 122 -24.17 -11.87 0.32
N ARG A 123 -25.30 -11.62 1.00
CA ARG A 123 -25.74 -10.26 1.39
C ARG A 123 -24.75 -9.59 2.33
N TRP A 124 -24.31 -10.30 3.37
CA TRP A 124 -23.33 -9.76 4.32
C TRP A 124 -21.96 -9.54 3.66
N GLY A 125 -21.49 -10.48 2.84
CA GLY A 125 -20.22 -10.33 2.13
C GLY A 125 -20.20 -9.10 1.23
N VAL A 126 -21.25 -8.91 0.42
CA VAL A 126 -21.36 -7.72 -0.44
C VAL A 126 -21.53 -6.45 0.40
N GLY A 127 -22.39 -6.46 1.43
CA GLY A 127 -22.64 -5.29 2.28
C GLY A 127 -21.40 -4.79 3.02
N ILE A 128 -20.60 -5.70 3.59
CA ILE A 128 -19.35 -5.35 4.30
C ILE A 128 -18.33 -4.77 3.33
N VAL A 129 -18.13 -5.40 2.17
CA VAL A 129 -17.16 -4.91 1.17
C VAL A 129 -17.55 -3.54 0.63
N LEU A 130 -18.84 -3.32 0.34
CA LEU A 130 -19.34 -2.00 -0.07
C LEU A 130 -19.18 -0.95 1.02
N ALA A 131 -19.47 -1.28 2.28
CA ALA A 131 -19.28 -0.36 3.40
C ALA A 131 -17.80 0.04 3.56
N VAL A 132 -16.88 -0.92 3.52
CA VAL A 132 -15.44 -0.66 3.57
C VAL A 132 -14.98 0.18 2.38
N PHE A 133 -15.48 -0.10 1.17
CA PHE A 133 -15.15 0.67 -0.02
C PHE A 133 -15.66 2.12 0.07
N VAL A 134 -16.89 2.34 0.53
CA VAL A 134 -17.43 3.70 0.76
C VAL A 134 -16.63 4.44 1.82
N LEU A 135 -16.26 3.78 2.92
CA LEU A 135 -15.41 4.38 3.95
C LEU A 135 -14.01 4.72 3.43
N ALA A 136 -13.41 3.86 2.60
CA ALA A 136 -12.12 4.11 1.97
C ALA A 136 -12.17 5.26 0.95
N LEU A 137 -13.26 5.38 0.19
CA LEU A 137 -13.48 6.52 -0.69
C LEU A 137 -13.73 7.81 0.10
N ALA A 138 -14.54 7.75 1.15
CA ALA A 138 -14.79 8.90 2.02
C ALA A 138 -13.51 9.38 2.71
N SER A 139 -12.67 8.46 3.19
CA SER A 139 -11.36 8.82 3.75
C SER A 139 -10.44 9.41 2.68
N ALA A 140 -10.36 8.84 1.47
CA ALA A 140 -9.56 9.41 0.38
C ALA A 140 -10.00 10.83 -0.03
N ILE A 141 -11.28 11.18 0.10
CA ILE A 141 -11.82 12.52 -0.20
C ILE A 141 -11.63 13.49 0.98
N LEU A 142 -11.69 13.02 2.22
CA LEU A 142 -11.52 13.84 3.43
C LEU A 142 -10.04 14.08 3.78
N VAL A 143 -9.14 13.19 3.36
CA VAL A 143 -7.70 13.27 3.64
C VAL A 143 -6.99 14.48 2.99
N PRO A 144 -7.31 14.98 1.78
CA PRO A 144 -6.69 16.21 1.27
C PRO A 144 -7.05 17.47 2.06
N VAL A 145 -8.00 17.43 3.01
CA VAL A 145 -8.28 18.54 3.94
C VAL A 145 -7.76 18.32 5.37
N HIS A 146 -7.16 17.17 5.67
CA HIS A 146 -6.58 16.87 7.00
C HIS A 146 -5.09 16.47 6.97
N MET A 147 -4.44 16.48 5.80
CA MET A 147 -2.98 16.30 5.68
C MET A 147 -2.16 17.54 6.10
N ASP A 148 -2.73 18.44 6.89
CA ASP A 148 -1.96 19.48 7.61
C ASP A 148 -1.73 19.13 9.09
N ASP A 149 -2.26 18.04 9.65
CA ASP A 149 -2.15 17.81 11.10
C ASP A 149 -2.11 16.34 11.57
N GLU A 150 -1.27 15.49 10.96
CA GLU A 150 -0.70 14.35 11.72
C GLU A 150 0.52 14.82 12.51
N ARG A 151 0.20 15.62 13.53
CA ARG A 151 0.94 15.75 14.77
C ARG A 151 1.27 14.35 15.29
N SER A 152 2.52 13.93 15.10
CA SER A 152 3.09 12.79 15.80
C SER A 152 3.00 13.05 17.32
N THR A 153 1.96 12.56 17.98
CA THR A 153 2.01 12.26 19.42
C THR A 153 2.76 10.93 19.57
N VAL A 154 4.05 10.96 19.23
CA VAL A 154 5.01 10.07 19.88
C VAL A 154 5.39 10.80 21.15
N THR A 155 4.99 10.22 22.27
CA THR A 155 5.29 10.67 23.62
C THR A 155 6.76 11.05 23.72
N ASP A 156 6.99 12.33 23.92
CA ASP A 156 8.28 12.96 24.18
C ASP A 156 8.81 12.44 25.51
N GLY A 157 9.60 11.38 25.43
CA GLY A 157 10.49 10.96 26.50
C GLY A 157 11.83 11.65 26.34
N THR A 158 11.94 12.86 26.88
CA THR A 158 13.18 13.44 27.43
C THR A 158 14.42 13.53 26.51
N ALA A 159 14.26 13.83 25.22
CA ALA A 159 15.42 14.14 24.36
C ALA A 159 15.24 15.35 23.42
N TYR A 160 14.14 16.12 23.55
CA TYR A 160 13.73 17.08 22.52
C TYR A 160 13.75 18.57 22.88
N ASP A 161 13.95 18.92 24.15
CA ASP A 161 13.91 20.33 24.60
C ASP A 161 15.26 21.06 24.46
N ASP A 162 16.36 20.36 24.15
CA ASP A 162 17.73 20.92 24.07
C ASP A 162 18.17 21.33 22.64
N PHE A 163 17.22 21.69 21.78
CA PHE A 163 17.55 22.16 20.43
C PHE A 163 17.41 23.68 20.26
N ASP A 164 16.80 24.36 21.24
CA ASP A 164 16.79 25.82 21.31
C ASP A 164 18.08 26.39 21.95
N ASP A 165 18.82 25.60 22.73
CA ASP A 165 20.11 26.01 23.32
C ASP A 165 21.23 26.11 22.28
N ILE A 166 21.16 25.31 21.22
CA ILE A 166 22.14 25.29 20.11
C ILE A 166 21.95 26.48 19.16
N LEU A 167 20.71 26.97 19.03
CA LEU A 167 20.36 28.14 18.24
C LEU A 167 20.00 29.30 19.18
N PRO A 168 20.98 30.05 19.72
CA PRO A 168 20.68 31.12 20.68
C PRO A 168 19.70 32.14 20.10
N ALA A 169 18.87 32.71 20.98
CA ALA A 169 17.90 33.73 20.57
C ALA A 169 18.62 34.97 20.03
N THR A 170 18.54 35.18 18.71
CA THR A 170 19.06 36.39 18.07
C THR A 170 17.93 37.43 17.95
N PRO A 171 18.06 38.62 18.55
CA PRO A 171 17.04 39.67 18.47
C PRO A 171 16.62 39.98 17.04
N GLY A 172 15.31 40.10 16.80
CA GLY A 172 14.75 40.42 15.49
C GLY A 172 14.70 39.26 14.48
N THR A 173 15.09 38.04 14.87
CA THR A 173 15.01 36.86 14.00
C THR A 173 13.86 35.94 14.41
N ARG A 174 13.13 35.41 13.43
CA ARG A 174 12.08 34.40 13.65
C ARG A 174 12.72 33.01 13.63
N LEU A 175 12.20 32.11 14.47
CA LEU A 175 12.51 30.68 14.37
C LEU A 175 11.65 30.06 13.27
N GLU A 176 12.29 29.57 12.23
CA GLU A 176 11.67 28.70 11.21
C GLU A 176 11.95 27.24 11.53
N ARG A 177 11.01 26.35 11.23
CA ARG A 177 11.11 24.92 11.51
C ARG A 177 10.45 24.11 10.42
N GLY A 178 10.97 22.91 10.17
CA GLY A 178 10.34 21.98 9.24
C GLY A 178 11.03 20.63 9.18
N ARG A 179 10.65 19.85 8.17
CA ARG A 179 11.20 18.53 7.86
C ARG A 179 11.84 18.55 6.47
N PHE A 180 12.78 17.66 6.24
CA PHE A 180 13.33 17.38 4.93
C PHE A 180 13.47 15.87 4.73
N ASN A 181 13.39 15.43 3.48
CA ASN A 181 13.54 14.04 3.07
C ASN A 181 14.15 13.99 1.67
N SER A 182 15.31 13.36 1.52
CA SER A 182 16.00 13.19 0.23
C SER A 182 15.42 12.07 -0.65
N ASP A 183 14.63 11.15 -0.07
CA ASP A 183 13.93 10.09 -0.80
C ASP A 183 12.59 10.56 -1.39
N ALA A 184 12.05 11.66 -0.85
CA ALA A 184 10.89 12.32 -1.43
C ALA A 184 11.28 12.98 -2.77
N VAL A 185 10.30 13.20 -3.65
CA VAL A 185 10.52 13.83 -4.97
C VAL A 185 11.45 15.03 -4.81
N PRO A 186 12.63 15.04 -5.44
CA PRO A 186 13.64 16.08 -5.18
C PRO A 186 13.05 17.45 -5.51
N LEU A 187 13.59 18.50 -4.88
CA LEU A 187 13.33 19.88 -5.30
C LEU A 187 13.43 19.95 -6.83
N SER A 188 12.62 20.82 -7.44
CA SER A 188 12.57 21.00 -8.90
C SER A 188 13.98 20.91 -9.49
N ALA A 189 14.13 20.20 -10.62
CA ALA A 189 15.43 19.88 -11.22
C ALA A 189 16.34 21.11 -11.48
N SER A 190 15.77 22.31 -11.39
CA SER A 190 16.43 23.60 -11.25
C SER A 190 15.91 24.36 -10.02
N LEU A 191 16.82 24.96 -9.25
CA LEU A 191 16.55 25.90 -8.16
C LEU A 191 17.16 27.26 -8.51
N ASN A 192 16.39 28.34 -8.36
CA ASN A 192 16.92 29.70 -8.49
C ASN A 192 17.63 30.07 -7.19
N THR A 193 18.93 30.38 -7.27
CA THR A 193 19.77 30.81 -6.14
C THR A 193 20.25 32.23 -6.38
N SER A 194 20.85 32.87 -5.36
CA SER A 194 21.43 34.20 -5.51
C SER A 194 22.62 34.27 -6.50
N ALA A 195 23.30 33.14 -6.76
CA ALA A 195 24.34 33.01 -7.79
C ALA A 195 23.82 32.49 -9.16
N GLY A 196 22.50 32.33 -9.29
CA GLY A 196 21.81 31.91 -10.51
C GLY A 196 21.21 30.51 -10.42
N ILE A 197 21.06 29.81 -11.55
CA ILE A 197 20.26 28.57 -11.59
C ILE A 197 21.13 27.38 -11.20
N LEU A 198 20.86 26.79 -10.03
CA LEU A 198 21.40 25.49 -9.61
C LEU A 198 20.61 24.39 -10.31
N LYS A 199 21.25 23.62 -11.19
CA LYS A 199 20.59 22.59 -12.00
C LYS A 199 21.38 21.29 -12.02
N ARG A 200 20.66 20.17 -11.98
CA ARG A 200 21.24 18.86 -12.29
C ARG A 200 21.30 18.67 -13.80
N THR A 201 22.51 18.50 -14.33
CA THR A 201 22.77 18.34 -15.76
C THR A 201 23.31 16.95 -16.02
N LYS A 202 22.79 16.26 -17.04
CA LYS A 202 23.29 14.96 -17.48
C LYS A 202 24.40 15.15 -18.51
N ASP A 203 25.54 14.54 -18.30
CA ASP A 203 26.68 14.59 -19.21
C ASP A 203 26.58 13.56 -20.33
N ALA A 204 27.46 13.72 -21.33
CA ALA A 204 27.48 12.88 -22.53
C ALA A 204 27.80 11.41 -22.22
N ASP A 205 28.52 11.14 -21.13
CA ASP A 205 28.83 9.81 -20.62
C ASP A 205 27.69 9.21 -19.77
N GLY A 206 26.61 9.96 -19.55
CA GLY A 206 25.45 9.55 -18.77
C GLY A 206 25.54 9.86 -17.28
N SER A 207 26.67 10.41 -16.80
CA SER A 207 26.82 10.89 -15.43
C SER A 207 25.98 12.15 -15.18
N TYR A 208 25.77 12.51 -13.91
CA TYR A 208 25.08 13.74 -13.53
C TYR A 208 26.04 14.67 -12.80
N ARG A 209 26.07 15.94 -13.21
CA ARG A 209 26.77 17.02 -12.51
C ARG A 209 25.82 18.12 -12.07
N MET A 210 26.18 18.79 -10.98
CA MET A 210 25.52 20.01 -10.55
C MET A 210 26.19 21.22 -11.20
N THR A 211 25.40 22.11 -11.78
CA THR A 211 25.86 23.36 -12.36
C THR A 211 25.16 24.54 -11.72
N VAL A 212 25.88 25.66 -11.54
CA VAL A 212 25.29 26.96 -11.23
C VAL A 212 25.50 27.84 -12.45
N SER A 213 24.40 28.25 -13.08
CA SER A 213 24.44 29.08 -14.30
C SER A 213 25.31 28.49 -15.42
N GLY A 214 25.37 27.16 -15.51
CA GLY A 214 26.18 26.42 -16.49
C GLY A 214 27.62 26.12 -16.07
N THR A 215 28.12 26.74 -15.00
CA THR A 215 29.43 26.42 -14.42
C THR A 215 29.32 25.16 -13.57
N PRO A 216 30.08 24.08 -13.85
CA PRO A 216 30.12 22.90 -12.99
C PRO A 216 30.59 23.26 -11.59
N LEU A 217 29.85 22.83 -10.57
CA LEU A 217 30.27 23.03 -9.19
C LEU A 217 31.38 22.04 -8.81
N PHE A 218 31.20 20.77 -9.15
CA PHE A 218 32.05 19.66 -8.72
C PHE A 218 32.18 18.62 -9.84
N LYS A 219 33.28 17.85 -9.81
CA LYS A 219 33.43 16.65 -10.65
C LYS A 219 32.82 15.42 -9.99
N GLY A 220 32.84 15.35 -8.65
CA GLY A 220 32.16 14.32 -7.88
C GLY A 220 32.61 12.90 -8.26
N GLU A 221 33.91 12.68 -8.42
CA GLU A 221 34.47 11.38 -8.80
C GLU A 221 34.02 10.28 -7.81
N ASP A 222 33.81 10.65 -6.54
CA ASP A 222 33.40 9.73 -5.48
C ASP A 222 31.87 9.67 -5.25
N ALA A 223 31.07 10.54 -5.89
CA ALA A 223 29.61 10.61 -5.72
C ALA A 223 28.84 10.30 -7.01
N GLN A 224 28.03 9.22 -6.98
CA GLN A 224 27.18 8.83 -8.12
C GLN A 224 26.02 9.81 -8.35
N TRP A 225 25.56 10.47 -7.29
CA TRP A 225 24.51 11.48 -7.38
C TRP A 225 24.64 12.53 -6.28
N GLN A 226 24.20 13.74 -6.61
CA GLN A 226 24.00 14.85 -5.69
C GLN A 226 22.79 15.66 -6.12
N PHE A 227 22.01 16.21 -5.18
CA PHE A 227 20.86 17.06 -5.49
C PHE A 227 20.44 17.95 -4.30
N PRO A 228 19.82 19.12 -4.55
CA PRO A 228 19.33 19.99 -3.49
C PRO A 228 18.10 19.40 -2.80
N VAL A 229 18.06 19.50 -1.48
CA VAL A 229 16.96 19.02 -0.61
C VAL A 229 16.19 20.19 0.01
N ARG A 230 16.90 21.24 0.44
CA ARG A 230 16.27 22.43 1.07
C ARG A 230 17.14 23.67 0.88
N SER A 231 16.54 24.80 0.55
CA SER A 231 17.20 26.11 0.61
C SER A 231 16.85 26.86 1.90
N PHE A 232 17.82 27.65 2.36
CA PHE A 232 17.73 28.51 3.54
C PHE A 232 18.27 29.90 3.17
N ASN A 233 17.40 30.90 3.18
CA ASN A 233 17.80 32.29 2.96
C ASN A 233 18.58 32.78 4.19
N GLN A 234 19.72 33.41 3.98
CA GLN A 234 20.55 34.02 5.01
C GLN A 234 20.63 35.54 4.82
N SER A 235 21.20 36.22 5.80
CA SER A 235 21.45 37.66 5.75
C SER A 235 22.35 38.05 4.57
N ASN A 236 22.21 39.30 4.12
CA ASN A 236 23.01 39.91 3.05
C ASN A 236 22.88 39.20 1.67
N GLY A 237 21.75 38.54 1.41
CA GLY A 237 21.52 37.86 0.12
C GLY A 237 22.27 36.53 -0.03
N ARG A 238 22.88 36.04 1.05
CA ARG A 238 23.48 34.71 1.11
C ARG A 238 22.40 33.65 1.19
N GLU A 239 22.73 32.46 0.72
CA GLU A 239 21.85 31.30 0.76
C GLU A 239 22.67 30.07 1.14
N ALA A 240 22.14 29.26 2.05
CA ALA A 240 22.67 27.94 2.34
C ALA A 240 21.71 26.90 1.77
N ILE A 241 22.20 25.99 0.94
CA ILE A 241 21.40 24.94 0.31
C ILE A 241 21.86 23.61 0.87
N LEU A 242 20.98 22.91 1.56
CA LEU A 242 21.23 21.54 1.99
C LEU A 242 21.17 20.61 0.78
N MET A 243 22.29 19.97 0.50
CA MET A 243 22.48 19.03 -0.59
C MET A 243 22.54 17.61 -0.03
N ALA A 244 21.89 16.66 -0.70
CA ALA A 244 22.11 15.24 -0.47
C ALA A 244 23.18 14.73 -1.45
N SER A 245 24.04 13.83 -0.97
CA SER A 245 25.15 13.22 -1.72
C SER A 245 25.24 11.72 -1.43
N SER A 246 25.59 10.94 -2.45
CA SER A 246 25.83 9.51 -2.34
C SER A 246 27.26 9.14 -1.90
N GLY A 247 28.19 10.09 -1.73
CA GLY A 247 29.61 9.74 -1.74
C GLY A 247 30.58 10.73 -1.10
N GLY A 248 31.61 10.13 -0.48
CA GLY A 248 32.69 10.65 0.38
C GLY A 248 33.38 9.56 1.23
N ARG A 249 32.72 8.41 1.46
CA ARG A 249 33.32 7.25 2.14
C ARG A 249 32.83 5.96 1.49
N GLY A 250 33.68 5.32 0.69
CA GLY A 250 33.40 4.10 -0.09
C GLY A 250 32.14 3.34 0.34
N ASN A 251 31.06 3.53 -0.43
CA ASN A 251 29.78 2.82 -0.41
C ASN A 251 29.14 2.50 0.98
N SER A 252 29.49 3.20 2.06
CA SER A 252 29.08 2.76 3.42
C SER A 252 27.79 3.43 3.92
N CYS A 253 27.37 4.56 3.35
CA CYS A 253 26.10 5.23 3.65
C CYS A 253 25.32 5.46 2.36
N ASP A 254 24.01 5.24 2.41
CA ASP A 254 23.11 5.55 1.28
C ASP A 254 22.98 7.06 1.05
N THR A 255 23.04 7.89 2.11
CA THR A 255 22.93 9.36 1.98
C THR A 255 23.77 10.09 3.03
N LEU A 256 24.60 11.02 2.56
CA LEU A 256 25.23 12.06 3.37
C LEU A 256 24.75 13.44 2.89
N PHE A 257 24.99 14.46 3.71
CA PHE A 257 24.61 15.82 3.40
C PHE A 257 25.81 16.76 3.43
N PHE A 258 25.71 17.87 2.70
CA PHE A 258 26.57 19.03 2.86
C PHE A 258 25.76 20.29 2.59
N PHE A 259 26.24 21.44 3.04
CA PHE A 259 25.68 22.72 2.63
C PHE A 259 26.48 23.29 1.45
N LEU A 260 25.77 23.73 0.43
CA LEU A 260 26.28 24.62 -0.59
C LEU A 260 26.01 26.05 -0.14
N LEU A 261 27.07 26.79 0.17
CA LEU A 261 27.02 28.19 0.59
C LEU A 261 27.15 29.07 -0.64
N VAL A 262 26.11 29.86 -0.90
CA VAL A 262 25.97 30.72 -2.07
C VAL A 262 25.96 32.17 -1.62
N ASP A 263 26.83 32.96 -2.22
CA ASP A 263 26.91 34.42 -2.13
C ASP A 263 26.90 34.97 -3.57
N ALA A 264 26.67 36.28 -3.74
CA ALA A 264 26.55 36.93 -5.05
C ALA A 264 27.71 36.60 -6.00
N ASP A 265 28.93 36.49 -5.45
CA ASP A 265 30.15 36.28 -6.24
C ASP A 265 30.81 34.90 -6.04
N ARG A 266 30.31 34.08 -5.11
CA ARG A 266 31.01 32.85 -4.69
C ARG A 266 30.06 31.73 -4.34
N VAL A 267 30.46 30.51 -4.74
CA VAL A 267 29.83 29.28 -4.30
C VAL A 267 30.90 28.41 -3.64
N SER A 268 30.61 27.89 -2.45
CA SER A 268 31.51 27.00 -1.70
C SER A 268 30.71 25.87 -1.05
N ASN A 269 31.37 24.76 -0.72
CA ASN A 269 30.75 23.64 -0.01
C ASN A 269 31.27 23.56 1.43
N THR A 270 30.47 22.98 2.30
CA THR A 270 30.92 22.47 3.59
C THR A 270 31.39 21.03 3.46
N PRO A 271 32.08 20.49 4.48
CA PRO A 271 32.32 19.06 4.56
C PRO A 271 31.01 18.26 4.56
N LEU A 272 31.09 17.01 4.11
CA LEU A 272 30.04 16.00 4.22
C LEU A 272 29.82 15.61 5.69
N PHE A 273 28.56 15.49 6.07
CA PHE A 273 28.09 15.10 7.39
C PHE A 273 26.85 14.21 7.31
N GLY A 274 26.48 13.57 8.42
CA GLY A 274 25.22 12.86 8.58
C GLY A 274 25.34 11.42 9.05
N THR A 275 24.18 10.80 9.24
CA THR A 275 24.02 9.51 9.96
C THR A 275 23.59 8.36 9.05
N CYS A 276 23.79 8.50 7.74
CA CYS A 276 23.19 7.69 6.68
C CYS A 276 21.65 7.80 6.55
N ALA A 277 20.98 8.66 7.35
CA ALA A 277 19.54 8.86 7.25
C ALA A 277 19.18 9.80 6.09
N ALA A 278 18.19 9.42 5.27
CA ALA A 278 17.69 10.25 4.17
C ALA A 278 16.84 11.46 4.61
N GLN A 279 16.39 11.48 5.87
CA GLN A 279 15.42 12.46 6.34
C GLN A 279 15.75 12.98 7.72
N GLY A 280 15.31 14.20 7.99
CA GLY A 280 15.57 14.88 9.26
C GLY A 280 14.64 16.06 9.48
N ARG A 281 14.92 16.77 10.57
CA ARG A 281 14.23 18.00 10.95
C ARG A 281 15.21 19.16 10.90
N TYR A 282 14.71 20.34 10.59
CA TYR A 282 15.52 21.55 10.61
C TYR A 282 14.88 22.63 11.47
N ARG A 283 15.73 23.47 12.04
CA ARG A 283 15.38 24.78 12.58
C ARG A 283 16.34 25.82 12.04
N GLN A 284 15.84 27.01 11.75
CA GLN A 284 16.66 28.13 11.32
C GLN A 284 16.33 29.36 12.17
N ARG A 285 17.36 30.08 12.60
CA ARG A 285 17.24 31.37 13.28
C ARG A 285 18.31 32.32 12.77
N GLY A 286 17.91 33.26 11.93
CA GLY A 286 18.85 34.11 11.19
C GLY A 286 19.74 33.25 10.28
N ASP A 287 21.05 33.42 10.41
CA ASP A 287 22.03 32.70 9.58
C ASP A 287 22.39 31.31 10.12
N ALA A 288 21.96 30.98 11.34
CA ALA A 288 22.23 29.71 11.97
C ALA A 288 21.14 28.69 11.61
N ILE A 289 21.58 27.53 11.13
CA ILE A 289 20.69 26.43 10.71
C ILE A 289 21.10 25.20 11.49
N ALA A 290 20.15 24.58 12.18
CA ALA A 290 20.38 23.35 12.91
C ALA A 290 19.51 22.22 12.34
N LEU A 291 20.10 21.04 12.18
CA LEU A 291 19.46 19.83 11.70
C LEU A 291 19.48 18.73 12.77
N GLU A 292 18.45 17.89 12.77
CA GLU A 292 18.37 16.69 13.59
C GLU A 292 18.20 15.49 12.67
N LEU A 293 19.20 14.62 12.69
CA LEU A 293 19.26 13.42 11.88
C LEU A 293 19.12 12.18 12.78
N PRO A 294 18.21 11.24 12.47
CA PRO A 294 18.08 10.02 13.27
C PRO A 294 19.32 9.13 13.13
N LYS A 295 19.74 8.50 14.24
CA LYS A 295 20.80 7.48 14.28
C LYS A 295 20.43 6.34 15.23
N THR A 296 21.15 5.22 15.16
CA THR A 296 20.95 4.13 16.12
C THR A 296 21.16 4.64 17.54
N GLY A 297 20.14 4.54 18.39
CA GLY A 297 20.19 4.97 19.78
C GLY A 297 20.00 6.47 20.01
N GLY A 298 19.57 7.26 19.03
CA GLY A 298 19.23 8.68 19.26
C GLY A 298 19.18 9.54 17.99
N VAL A 299 19.66 10.76 18.12
CA VAL A 299 19.77 11.74 17.02
C VAL A 299 21.18 12.33 16.97
N SER A 300 21.66 12.66 15.78
CA SER A 300 22.82 13.55 15.57
C SER A 300 22.32 14.97 15.36
N GLN A 301 22.96 15.93 16.04
CA GLN A 301 22.67 17.34 15.91
C GLN A 301 23.73 18.00 15.04
N ILE A 302 23.29 18.63 13.95
CA ILE A 302 24.17 19.36 13.03
C ILE A 302 23.87 20.84 13.14
N LEU A 303 24.85 21.69 13.35
CA LEU A 303 24.72 23.14 13.34
C LEU A 303 25.60 23.73 12.24
N LEU A 304 24.99 24.45 11.30
CA LEU A 304 25.67 25.38 10.43
C LEU A 304 25.69 26.76 11.08
N ARG A 305 26.88 27.28 11.35
CA ARG A 305 27.07 28.65 11.86
C ARG A 305 28.35 29.24 11.29
N ASN A 306 28.27 30.46 10.76
CA ASN A 306 29.41 31.16 10.15
C ASN A 306 30.10 30.37 9.02
N GLY A 307 29.35 29.53 8.30
CA GLY A 307 29.88 28.67 7.23
C GLY A 307 30.59 27.40 7.72
N GLU A 308 30.69 27.18 9.04
CA GLU A 308 31.22 25.96 9.62
C GLU A 308 30.10 25.00 10.01
N VAL A 309 30.35 23.69 9.84
CA VAL A 309 29.46 22.63 10.28
C VAL A 309 29.98 22.04 11.58
N ILE A 310 29.11 21.98 12.58
CA ILE A 310 29.37 21.42 13.91
C ILE A 310 28.43 20.23 14.08
N GLU A 311 28.96 19.03 14.27
CA GLU A 311 28.18 17.82 14.53
C GLU A 311 28.38 17.37 15.98
N ASP A 312 27.28 17.20 16.71
CA ASP A 312 27.26 16.80 18.12
C ASP A 312 28.26 17.64 18.99
N GLY A 313 28.33 18.95 18.71
CA GLY A 313 29.21 19.91 19.39
C GLY A 313 30.66 19.96 18.89
N ARG A 314 31.03 19.18 17.87
CA ARG A 314 32.37 19.14 17.29
C ARG A 314 32.39 19.70 15.87
N THR A 315 33.22 20.72 15.62
CA THR A 315 33.43 21.25 14.27
C THR A 315 34.01 20.17 13.35
N ILE A 316 33.38 19.96 12.21
CA ILE A 316 33.86 19.08 11.15
C ILE A 316 34.76 19.91 10.23
N THR A 317 36.01 19.47 10.07
CA THR A 317 36.97 20.09 9.15
C THR A 317 36.95 19.39 7.81
N LEU A 318 37.10 20.14 6.72
CA LEU A 318 37.20 19.59 5.37
C LEU A 318 38.50 18.79 5.22
N ASP A 319 38.38 17.57 4.73
CA ASP A 319 39.46 16.65 4.41
C ASP A 319 39.11 15.83 3.16
N LYS A 320 40.03 14.96 2.74
CA LYS A 320 39.87 14.18 1.50
C LYS A 320 38.70 13.16 1.55
N LEU A 321 38.22 12.77 2.72
CA LEU A 321 37.17 11.77 2.94
C LEU A 321 35.79 12.41 3.19
N ASN A 322 35.70 13.73 3.24
CA ASN A 322 34.44 14.42 3.41
C ASN A 322 34.29 15.63 2.47
N ASP A 323 35.11 15.70 1.43
CA ASP A 323 34.99 16.71 0.39
C ASP A 323 33.94 16.28 -0.66
N PRO A 324 32.78 16.96 -0.75
CA PRO A 324 31.77 16.63 -1.76
C PRO A 324 32.19 17.01 -3.18
N ALA A 325 33.28 17.76 -3.35
CA ALA A 325 33.83 18.12 -4.66
C ALA A 325 34.66 17.03 -5.31
N ARG A 326 35.15 16.09 -4.49
CA ARG A 326 36.08 15.04 -4.87
C ARG A 326 35.41 14.04 -5.81
#